data_AF-A0A847SAT1-F1
#
_entry.id   AF-A0A847SAT1-F1
#
_cell.length_a   1.000
_cell.length_b   1.000
_cell.length_c   1.000
_cell.angle_alpha   90.00
_cell.angle_beta   90.00
_cell.angle_gamma   90.00
#
_symmetry.space_group_name_H-M   'P 1'
#
loop_
_entity.id
_entity.type
_entity.pdbx_description
1 polymer ?
#
loop_
_entity_poly.entity_id
_entity_poly.type
_entity_poly.pdbx_seq_one_letter_code
_entity_poly.pdbx_strand_id
1 'polypeptide(L)'
;MVSHGLARCKTLLTAMALAGLTTSAHAADWQRLPVGGDTAIHSFDASKLVFELDEVSYWRRVQFATPVETAKGSVVTALFRERIQCKVHTILQLNWLLYDGQGRLLDQLPASETDPHSIVPDSIGDAFAEKLCPMRPVSPNAPGASDDTGLTVVPRKPLTPVPAPKAPLAPSKPQLTPAKPATPPAPAPNGADNLIVIPGNGEPKP
;
A
#
# COMPACT_ATOMS: atom_id res chain seq x y z
N MET A 1 65.12 11.23 50.98
CA MET A 1 65.20 10.09 50.04
C MET A 1 63.78 9.79 49.56
N VAL A 2 63.47 10.05 48.28
CA VAL A 2 63.18 9.03 47.23
C VAL A 2 61.81 8.36 47.50
N SER A 3 60.80 8.31 46.63
CA SER A 3 60.61 8.70 45.23
C SER A 3 59.10 8.79 44.95
N HIS A 4 58.70 9.65 44.01
CA HIS A 4 57.38 9.66 43.39
C HIS A 4 57.26 8.51 42.37
N GLY A 5 56.14 7.79 42.35
CA GLY A 5 55.80 6.79 41.34
C GLY A 5 54.47 7.09 40.65
N LEU A 6 54.51 7.90 39.59
CA LEU A 6 53.42 8.09 38.64
C LEU A 6 53.27 6.82 37.77
N ALA A 7 52.17 6.09 37.92
CA ALA A 7 51.75 5.09 36.93
C ALA A 7 50.69 5.71 36.01
N ARG A 8 51.15 6.31 34.91
CA ARG A 8 50.31 6.76 33.80
C ARG A 8 49.80 5.52 33.04
N CYS A 9 48.54 5.14 33.27
CA CYS A 9 47.90 4.12 32.44
C CYS A 9 47.55 4.74 31.08
N LYS A 10 48.10 4.14 30.02
CA LYS A 10 47.98 4.53 28.61
C LYS A 10 46.51 4.41 28.14
N THR A 11 45.77 5.50 28.25
CA THR A 11 44.53 5.71 27.47
C THR A 11 44.90 6.58 26.30
N LEU A 12 45.09 6.05 25.08
CA LEU A 12 44.93 6.80 23.83
C LEU A 12 45.23 5.92 22.60
N LEU A 13 44.40 6.10 21.57
CA LEU A 13 44.57 5.68 20.16
C LEU A 13 44.07 4.28 19.75
N THR A 14 42.75 4.07 19.80
CA THR A 14 42.06 3.22 18.80
C THR A 14 40.61 3.68 18.59
N ALA A 15 40.42 4.91 18.08
CA ALA A 15 39.09 5.46 17.83
C ALA A 15 39.09 6.40 16.62
N MET A 16 39.50 5.92 15.44
CA MET A 16 39.34 6.70 14.20
C MET A 16 39.46 5.85 12.92
N ALA A 17 38.49 4.98 12.66
CA ALA A 17 38.33 4.37 11.32
C ALA A 17 36.91 3.78 11.09
N LEU A 18 35.86 4.41 11.62
CA LEU A 18 34.47 4.01 11.36
C LEU A 18 33.60 5.22 10.98
N ALA A 19 34.15 6.09 10.15
CA ALA A 19 33.42 7.17 9.51
C ALA A 19 33.46 6.93 8.00
N GLY A 20 32.31 6.75 7.36
CA GLY A 20 32.23 7.03 5.93
C GLY A 20 31.34 6.16 5.05
N LEU A 21 30.59 5.19 5.58
CA LEU A 21 29.55 4.50 4.81
C LEU A 21 28.17 4.82 5.38
N THR A 22 27.84 6.11 5.43
CA THR A 22 26.43 6.53 5.52
C THR A 22 25.81 6.23 4.16
N THR A 23 25.35 5.00 3.96
CA THR A 23 24.41 4.73 2.88
C THR A 23 23.20 5.60 3.14
N SER A 24 22.88 6.45 2.18
CA SER A 24 21.63 7.22 2.18
C SER A 24 20.51 6.20 2.17
N ALA A 25 19.99 5.86 3.35
CA ALA A 25 18.73 5.15 3.44
C ALA A 25 17.70 6.12 2.89
N HIS A 26 17.35 5.96 1.61
CA HIS A 26 16.28 6.70 0.99
C HIS A 26 15.01 6.34 1.76
N ALA A 27 14.65 7.22 2.70
CA ALA A 27 13.39 7.14 3.40
C ALA A 27 12.29 7.27 2.35
N ALA A 28 11.24 6.46 2.49
CA ALA A 28 10.08 6.54 1.62
C ALA A 28 9.52 7.98 1.63
N ASP A 29 9.34 8.57 0.44
CA ASP A 29 8.83 9.92 0.27
C ASP A 29 7.34 9.86 -0.08
N TRP A 30 6.52 9.68 0.96
CA TRP A 30 5.08 9.49 0.79
C TRP A 30 4.35 10.80 0.49
N GLN A 31 3.91 10.98 -0.75
CA GLN A 31 3.09 12.11 -1.17
C GLN A 31 1.61 11.73 -1.12
N ARG A 32 0.80 12.53 -0.44
CA ARG A 32 -0.66 12.34 -0.39
C ARG A 32 -1.29 12.70 -1.72
N LEU A 33 -2.26 11.90 -2.16
CA LEU A 33 -3.07 12.16 -3.34
C LEU A 33 -4.53 12.23 -2.90
N PRO A 34 -5.19 13.40 -2.98
CA PRO A 34 -6.62 13.49 -2.70
C PRO A 34 -7.40 12.71 -3.76
N VAL A 35 -8.31 11.85 -3.31
CA VAL A 35 -9.23 11.12 -4.19
C VAL A 35 -10.65 11.50 -3.79
N GLY A 36 -11.45 11.96 -4.74
CA GLY A 36 -12.82 12.41 -4.49
C GLY A 36 -13.71 11.25 -4.04
N GLY A 37 -14.52 11.47 -3.01
CA GLY A 37 -15.53 10.50 -2.53
C GLY A 37 -14.99 9.32 -1.70
N ASP A 38 -13.67 9.18 -1.55
CA ASP A 38 -13.07 8.20 -0.63
C ASP A 38 -12.76 8.86 0.73
N THR A 39 -12.92 8.08 1.81
CA THR A 39 -12.56 8.49 3.18
C THR A 39 -11.16 8.04 3.57
N ALA A 40 -10.59 7.07 2.85
CA ALA A 40 -9.23 6.60 3.07
C ALA A 40 -8.19 7.64 2.62
N ILE A 41 -7.03 7.64 3.27
CA ILE A 41 -5.90 8.49 2.86
C ILE A 41 -5.05 7.70 1.86
N HIS A 42 -5.01 8.19 0.63
CA HIS A 42 -4.17 7.65 -0.43
C HIS A 42 -2.85 8.43 -0.53
N SER A 43 -1.76 7.70 -0.74
CA SER A 43 -0.44 8.27 -0.99
C SER A 43 0.38 7.39 -1.93
N PHE A 44 1.38 7.95 -2.59
CA PHE A 44 2.40 7.20 -3.33
C PHE A 44 3.81 7.55 -2.85
N ASP A 45 4.76 6.63 -3.03
CA ASP A 45 6.18 6.84 -2.71
C ASP A 45 6.91 7.47 -3.91
N ALA A 46 7.16 8.77 -3.86
CA ALA A 46 7.82 9.51 -4.93
C ALA A 46 9.28 9.07 -5.14
N SER A 47 9.92 8.53 -4.10
CA SER A 47 11.30 8.03 -4.19
C SER A 47 11.44 6.69 -4.92
N LYS A 48 10.31 6.01 -5.20
CA LYS A 48 10.26 4.68 -5.82
C LYS A 48 9.47 4.64 -7.13
N LEU A 49 9.30 5.78 -7.78
CA LEU A 49 8.71 5.84 -9.11
C LEU A 49 9.69 5.26 -10.14
N VAL A 50 9.20 4.36 -10.98
CA VAL A 50 9.96 3.79 -12.10
C VAL A 50 9.16 4.04 -13.38
N PHE A 51 9.76 4.77 -14.33
CA PHE A 51 9.14 5.08 -15.61
C PHE A 51 9.79 4.25 -16.72
N GLU A 52 8.98 3.55 -17.50
CA GLU A 52 9.42 2.70 -18.61
C GLU A 52 8.55 2.95 -19.83
N LEU A 53 9.08 3.62 -20.86
CA LEU A 53 8.33 3.97 -22.08
C LEU A 53 6.98 4.63 -21.77
N ASP A 54 5.90 3.87 -21.90
CA ASP A 54 4.54 4.32 -21.66
C ASP A 54 3.97 3.95 -20.28
N GLU A 55 4.78 3.34 -19.43
CA GLU A 55 4.40 2.78 -18.13
C GLU A 55 5.00 3.58 -16.95
N VAL A 56 4.27 3.58 -15.84
CA VAL A 56 4.78 4.01 -14.54
C VAL A 56 4.49 2.94 -13.49
N SER A 57 5.53 2.42 -12.84
CA SER A 57 5.42 1.53 -11.69
C SER A 57 5.64 2.33 -10.41
N TYR A 58 4.79 2.12 -9.41
CA TYR A 58 4.82 2.88 -8.16
C TYR A 58 4.32 2.05 -6.97
N TRP A 59 4.59 2.56 -5.76
CA TRP A 59 3.98 2.06 -4.53
C TRP A 59 2.86 3.00 -4.11
N ARG A 60 1.68 2.46 -3.91
CA ARG A 60 0.52 3.13 -3.31
C ARG A 60 0.38 2.69 -1.86
N ARG A 61 0.16 3.64 -0.96
CA ARG A 61 -0.24 3.39 0.43
C ARG A 61 -1.64 3.89 0.66
N VAL A 62 -2.47 3.03 1.26
CA VAL A 62 -3.83 3.33 1.69
C VAL A 62 -3.88 3.23 3.21
N GLN A 63 -4.30 4.29 3.88
CA GLN A 63 -4.63 4.25 5.30
C GLN A 63 -6.15 4.29 5.42
N PHE A 64 -6.74 3.22 5.93
CA PHE A 64 -8.19 3.10 6.02
C PHE A 64 -8.71 3.97 7.17
N ALA A 65 -9.78 4.74 6.91
CA ALA A 65 -10.45 5.52 7.96
C ALA A 65 -11.10 4.61 9.01
N THR A 66 -11.66 3.49 8.57
CA THR A 66 -12.20 2.42 9.42
C THR A 66 -11.39 1.15 9.15
N PRO A 67 -10.86 0.46 10.17
CA PRO A 67 -10.15 -0.79 9.98
C PRO A 67 -11.00 -1.83 9.21
N VAL A 68 -10.35 -2.59 8.33
CA VAL A 68 -10.99 -3.61 7.50
C VAL A 68 -10.69 -4.99 8.09
N GLU A 69 -11.74 -5.72 8.48
CA GLU A 69 -11.59 -7.06 9.04
C GLU A 69 -11.29 -8.10 7.95
N THR A 70 -10.30 -8.96 8.20
CA THR A 70 -9.93 -10.09 7.36
C THR A 70 -9.84 -11.36 8.19
N ALA A 71 -9.68 -12.52 7.54
CA ALA A 71 -9.47 -13.79 8.25
C ALA A 71 -8.20 -13.80 9.15
N LYS A 72 -7.24 -12.90 8.89
CA LYS A 72 -5.97 -12.81 9.61
C LYS A 72 -5.93 -11.65 10.63
N GLY A 73 -6.96 -10.82 10.69
CA GLY A 73 -7.09 -9.71 11.63
C GLY A 73 -7.55 -8.40 10.99
N SER A 74 -7.48 -7.34 11.78
CA SER A 74 -7.94 -5.99 11.44
C SER A 74 -6.83 -5.20 10.71
N VAL A 75 -7.11 -4.80 9.47
CA VAL A 75 -6.16 -4.09 8.60
C VAL A 75 -6.41 -2.59 8.68
N VAL A 76 -5.37 -1.81 8.98
CA VAL A 76 -5.44 -0.33 9.00
C VAL A 76 -4.65 0.31 7.88
N THR A 77 -3.69 -0.42 7.30
CA THR A 77 -2.86 0.08 6.20
C THR A 77 -2.65 -1.00 5.17
N ALA A 78 -2.75 -0.63 3.90
CA ALA A 78 -2.38 -1.48 2.78
C ALA A 78 -1.32 -0.79 1.91
N LEU A 79 -0.33 -1.55 1.46
CA LEU A 79 0.63 -1.12 0.44
C LEU A 79 0.39 -1.93 -0.82
N PHE A 80 0.21 -1.26 -1.95
CA PHE A 80 0.05 -1.87 -3.25
C PHE A 80 1.23 -1.47 -4.13
N ARG A 81 1.81 -2.44 -4.83
CA ARG A 81 2.74 -2.16 -5.91
C ARG A 81 1.97 -2.29 -7.21
N GLU A 82 1.86 -1.19 -7.94
CA GLU A 82 1.01 -1.06 -9.11
C GLU A 82 1.82 -0.54 -10.29
N ARG A 83 1.29 -0.78 -11.50
CA ARG A 83 1.84 -0.28 -12.75
C ARG A 83 0.72 0.25 -13.62
N ILE A 84 0.83 1.50 -14.06
CA ILE A 84 -0.12 2.14 -14.98
C ILE A 84 0.49 2.18 -16.37
N GLN A 85 -0.27 1.71 -17.36
CA GLN A 85 -0.02 1.91 -18.78
C GLN A 85 -0.71 3.19 -19.24
N CYS A 86 0.02 4.30 -19.27
CA CYS A 86 -0.56 5.63 -19.45
C CYS A 86 -1.22 5.84 -20.81
N LYS A 87 -0.74 5.17 -21.87
CA LYS A 87 -1.26 5.33 -23.24
C LYS A 87 -2.60 4.61 -23.46
N VAL A 88 -2.76 3.42 -22.87
CA VAL A 88 -3.98 2.61 -23.00
C VAL A 88 -4.89 2.71 -21.78
N HIS A 89 -4.49 3.50 -20.78
CA HIS A 89 -5.25 3.79 -19.57
C HIS A 89 -5.68 2.51 -18.82
N THR A 90 -4.72 1.60 -18.62
CA THR A 90 -4.90 0.37 -17.84
C THR A 90 -3.97 0.36 -16.64
N ILE A 91 -4.36 -0.37 -15.59
CA ILE A 91 -3.59 -0.57 -14.38
C ILE A 91 -3.43 -2.06 -14.10
N LEU A 92 -2.25 -2.42 -13.64
CA LEU A 92 -1.82 -3.76 -13.28
C LEU A 92 -1.37 -3.75 -11.81
N GLN A 93 -1.91 -4.65 -11.00
CA GLN A 93 -1.45 -4.84 -9.63
C GLN A 93 -0.36 -5.93 -9.61
N LEU A 94 0.83 -5.57 -9.13
CA LEU A 94 1.99 -6.45 -9.09
C LEU A 94 2.12 -7.16 -7.73
N ASN A 95 1.78 -6.47 -6.64
CA ASN A 95 1.85 -7.01 -5.28
C ASN A 95 0.97 -6.19 -4.32
N TRP A 96 0.61 -6.76 -3.17
CA TRP A 96 0.05 -6.02 -2.03
C TRP A 96 0.52 -6.59 -0.69
N LEU A 97 0.53 -5.73 0.33
CA LEU A 97 0.89 -6.00 1.71
C LEU A 97 -0.16 -5.38 2.63
N LEU A 98 -0.67 -6.12 3.62
CA LEU A 98 -1.66 -5.65 4.59
C LEU A 98 -1.05 -5.60 5.99
N TYR A 99 -1.27 -4.48 6.68
CA TYR A 99 -0.71 -4.22 8.01
C TYR A 99 -1.80 -3.92 9.03
N ASP A 100 -1.59 -4.39 10.25
CA ASP A 100 -2.43 -4.08 11.41
C ASP A 100 -2.09 -2.73 12.07
N GLY A 101 -2.83 -2.37 13.12
CA GLY A 101 -2.66 -1.15 13.91
C GLY A 101 -1.28 -0.99 14.55
N GLN A 102 -0.53 -2.09 14.71
CA GLN A 102 0.81 -2.13 15.28
C GLN A 102 1.90 -2.14 14.19
N GLY A 103 1.52 -2.06 12.90
CA GLY A 103 2.45 -2.13 11.78
C GLY A 103 2.99 -3.54 11.50
N ARG A 104 2.35 -4.59 12.02
CA ARG A 104 2.71 -5.98 11.73
C ARG A 104 2.09 -6.40 10.41
N LEU A 105 2.86 -7.10 9.58
CA LEU A 105 2.38 -7.68 8.34
C LEU A 105 1.40 -8.82 8.65
N LEU A 106 0.15 -8.67 8.23
CA LEU A 106 -0.90 -9.68 8.39
C LEU A 106 -0.95 -10.61 7.18
N ASP A 107 -0.87 -10.04 5.98
CA ASP A 107 -1.03 -10.78 4.74
C ASP A 107 -0.26 -10.14 3.59
N GLN A 108 0.07 -10.94 2.59
CA GLN A 108 0.71 -10.50 1.35
C GLN A 108 0.25 -11.36 0.18
N LEU A 109 0.12 -10.76 -1.00
CA LEU A 109 0.04 -11.55 -2.22
C LEU A 109 1.42 -12.13 -2.53
N PRO A 110 1.55 -13.43 -2.87
CA PRO A 110 2.74 -13.88 -3.57
C PRO A 110 2.90 -13.05 -4.85
N ALA A 111 4.14 -12.82 -5.30
CA ALA A 111 4.42 -12.03 -6.49
C ALA A 111 3.83 -12.72 -7.74
N SER A 112 2.57 -12.43 -8.01
CA SER A 112 1.82 -12.85 -9.17
C SER A 112 1.15 -11.62 -9.73
N GLU A 113 1.50 -11.28 -10.96
CA GLU A 113 0.88 -10.19 -11.69
C GLU A 113 -0.59 -10.56 -11.93
N THR A 114 -1.51 -9.64 -11.61
CA THR A 114 -2.92 -9.81 -11.98
C THR A 114 -3.08 -9.57 -13.49
N ASP A 115 -4.27 -9.81 -14.04
CA ASP A 115 -4.53 -9.28 -15.39
C ASP A 115 -4.65 -7.73 -15.33
N PRO A 116 -4.11 -7.00 -16.32
CA PRO A 116 -4.35 -5.57 -16.45
C PRO A 116 -5.83 -5.28 -16.62
N HIS A 117 -6.33 -4.23 -15.98
CA HIS A 117 -7.72 -3.78 -16.14
C HIS A 117 -7.77 -2.30 -16.51
N SER A 118 -8.81 -1.91 -17.25
CA SER A 118 -9.04 -0.52 -17.63
C SER A 118 -9.27 0.34 -16.38
N ILE A 119 -8.64 1.50 -16.36
CA ILE A 119 -8.89 2.52 -15.34
C ILE A 119 -10.22 3.19 -15.69
N VAL A 120 -11.11 3.26 -14.69
CA VAL A 120 -12.43 3.88 -14.82
C VAL A 120 -12.30 5.38 -14.51
N PRO A 121 -12.89 6.29 -15.31
CA PRO A 121 -12.89 7.72 -15.00
C PRO A 121 -13.43 8.02 -13.59
N ASP A 122 -12.87 9.04 -12.94
CA ASP A 122 -13.20 9.46 -11.57
C ASP A 122 -12.93 8.38 -10.50
N SER A 123 -12.21 7.31 -10.84
CA SER A 123 -11.79 6.29 -9.88
C SER A 123 -10.46 6.66 -9.19
N ILE A 124 -10.12 5.91 -8.14
CA ILE A 124 -8.80 6.01 -7.51
C ILE A 124 -7.68 5.84 -8.55
N GLY A 125 -7.79 4.85 -9.45
CA GLY A 125 -6.79 4.60 -10.48
C GLY A 125 -6.63 5.76 -11.45
N ASP A 126 -7.72 6.47 -11.75
CA ASP A 126 -7.72 7.64 -12.63
C ASP A 126 -6.98 8.80 -11.98
N ALA A 127 -7.28 9.11 -10.71
CA ALA A 127 -6.54 10.13 -9.96
C ALA A 127 -5.03 9.86 -9.92
N PHE A 128 -4.61 8.59 -9.76
CA PHE A 128 -3.19 8.22 -9.83
C PHE A 128 -2.62 8.37 -11.25
N ALA A 129 -3.37 7.98 -12.29
CA ALA A 129 -2.94 8.15 -13.68
C ALA A 129 -2.79 9.62 -14.05
N GLU A 130 -3.77 10.46 -13.74
CA GLU A 130 -3.74 11.91 -13.94
C GLU A 130 -2.53 12.55 -13.23
N LYS A 131 -2.18 12.06 -12.04
CA LYS A 131 -1.03 12.57 -11.30
C LYS A 131 0.30 12.11 -11.85
N LEU A 132 0.45 10.81 -12.12
CA LEU A 132 1.75 10.19 -12.37
C LEU A 132 2.12 10.14 -13.86
N CYS A 133 1.16 9.97 -14.76
CA CYS A 133 1.44 9.87 -16.19
C CYS A 133 2.07 11.14 -16.80
N PRO A 134 1.70 12.37 -16.38
CA PRO A 134 2.39 13.58 -16.82
C PRO A 134 3.82 13.73 -16.30
N MET A 135 4.20 12.99 -15.25
CA MET A 135 5.56 13.04 -14.68
C MET A 135 6.58 12.23 -15.50
N ARG A 136 6.13 11.47 -16.50
CA ARG A 136 7.02 10.67 -17.34
C ARG A 136 8.05 11.58 -18.02
N PRO A 137 9.33 11.21 -18.02
CA PRO A 137 10.33 11.96 -18.75
C PRO A 137 10.00 11.91 -20.24
N VAL A 138 9.82 13.09 -20.85
CA VAL A 138 9.73 13.20 -22.31
C VAL A 138 11.11 12.86 -22.85
N SER A 139 11.24 11.72 -23.54
CA SER A 139 12.49 11.37 -24.19
C SER A 139 12.79 12.42 -25.27
N PRO A 140 13.89 13.19 -25.16
CA PRO A 140 14.21 14.23 -26.14
C PRO A 140 14.53 13.68 -27.53
N ASN A 141 14.71 12.36 -27.64
CA ASN A 141 15.08 11.68 -28.88
C ASN A 141 13.90 10.93 -29.53
N ALA A 142 12.65 11.16 -29.12
CA ALA A 142 11.50 10.58 -29.81
C ALA A 142 11.38 11.22 -31.22
N PRO A 143 11.62 10.45 -32.31
CA PRO A 143 11.58 10.98 -33.67
C PRO A 143 10.12 11.19 -34.06
N GLY A 144 9.57 12.37 -33.78
CA GLY A 144 8.15 12.62 -34.03
C GLY A 144 7.60 14.00 -33.72
N ALA A 145 8.38 14.94 -33.17
CA ALA A 145 8.02 16.36 -33.18
C ALA A 145 8.49 17.00 -34.50
N SER A 146 8.07 16.43 -35.63
CA SER A 146 8.12 17.13 -36.91
C SER A 146 6.86 17.97 -36.97
N ASP A 147 7.00 19.30 -36.95
CA ASP A 147 5.93 20.26 -37.16
C ASP A 147 5.05 19.87 -38.36
N ASP A 148 3.85 19.36 -38.07
CA ASP A 148 2.86 19.00 -39.06
C ASP A 148 2.12 20.27 -39.51
N THR A 149 2.80 21.08 -40.33
CA THR A 149 2.19 22.13 -41.14
C THR A 149 2.08 21.66 -42.60
N GLY A 150 1.55 20.46 -42.81
CA GLY A 150 1.50 19.86 -44.16
C GLY A 150 0.39 18.84 -44.32
N LEU A 151 -0.87 19.31 -44.38
CA LEU A 151 -2.04 18.54 -44.82
C LEU A 151 -1.75 17.78 -46.13
N THR A 152 -1.35 16.51 -46.01
CA THR A 152 -1.38 15.55 -47.12
C THR A 152 -2.31 14.43 -46.70
N VAL A 153 -3.58 14.56 -47.12
CA VAL A 153 -4.60 13.54 -46.93
C VAL A 153 -4.22 12.33 -47.79
N VAL A 154 -3.59 11.33 -47.19
CA VAL A 154 -3.38 10.03 -47.83
C VAL A 154 -4.66 9.20 -47.65
N PRO A 155 -5.28 8.68 -48.73
CA PRO A 155 -6.49 7.87 -48.64
C PRO A 155 -6.20 6.58 -47.86
N ARG A 156 -6.86 6.41 -46.69
CA ARG A 156 -6.79 5.17 -45.92
C ARG A 156 -7.58 4.07 -46.61
N LYS A 157 -6.90 2.98 -46.92
CA LYS A 157 -7.50 1.71 -47.35
C LYS A 157 -8.36 1.13 -46.21
N PRO A 158 -9.56 0.59 -46.49
CA PRO A 158 -10.43 0.02 -45.45
C PRO A 158 -9.72 -1.11 -44.72
N LEU A 159 -9.59 -0.99 -43.41
CA LEU A 159 -9.10 -2.07 -42.55
C LEU A 159 -10.21 -3.09 -42.35
N THR A 160 -9.89 -4.36 -42.61
CA THR A 160 -10.74 -5.50 -42.31
C THR A 160 -10.95 -5.64 -40.80
N PRO A 161 -12.13 -6.10 -40.35
CA PRO A 161 -12.43 -6.26 -38.92
C PRO A 161 -11.50 -7.29 -38.29
N VAL A 162 -10.80 -6.88 -37.23
CA VAL A 162 -10.05 -7.81 -36.36
C VAL A 162 -11.08 -8.59 -35.53
N PRO A 163 -11.05 -9.94 -35.52
CA PRO A 163 -11.97 -10.73 -34.73
C PRO A 163 -11.81 -10.44 -33.23
N ALA A 164 -12.95 -10.26 -32.56
CA ALA A 164 -13.01 -9.94 -31.14
C ALA A 164 -12.27 -11.00 -30.28
N PRO A 165 -11.43 -10.58 -29.33
CA PRO A 165 -10.82 -11.49 -28.37
C PRO A 165 -11.91 -12.21 -27.56
N LYS A 166 -11.79 -13.53 -27.41
CA LYS A 166 -12.65 -14.33 -26.54
C LYS A 166 -12.52 -13.81 -25.10
N ALA A 167 -13.66 -13.62 -24.45
CA ALA A 167 -13.77 -13.12 -23.08
C ALA A 167 -12.88 -13.93 -22.11
N PRO A 168 -11.99 -13.28 -21.35
CA PRO A 168 -11.24 -13.93 -20.28
C PRO A 168 -12.17 -14.45 -19.19
N LEU A 169 -11.86 -15.65 -18.69
CA LEU A 169 -12.45 -16.20 -17.47
C LEU A 169 -12.18 -15.22 -16.32
N ALA A 170 -13.25 -14.80 -15.65
CA ALA A 170 -13.18 -13.77 -14.61
C ALA A 170 -12.21 -14.18 -13.48
N PRO A 171 -11.19 -13.36 -13.18
CA PRO A 171 -10.35 -13.58 -12.01
C PRO A 171 -11.21 -13.39 -10.75
N SER A 172 -11.19 -14.40 -9.88
CA SER A 172 -11.89 -14.38 -8.60
C SER A 172 -11.29 -13.27 -7.73
N LYS A 173 -11.91 -12.09 -7.72
CA LYS A 173 -11.61 -11.03 -6.76
C LYS A 173 -11.66 -11.64 -5.35
N PRO A 174 -10.68 -11.38 -4.47
CA PRO A 174 -10.87 -11.56 -3.04
C PRO A 174 -12.10 -10.74 -2.66
N GLN A 175 -13.19 -11.44 -2.36
CA GLN A 175 -14.45 -10.82 -1.98
C GLN A 175 -14.25 -10.31 -0.55
N LEU A 176 -13.73 -9.09 -0.42
CA LEU A 176 -13.78 -8.31 0.81
C LEU A 176 -15.26 -8.02 1.06
N THR A 177 -15.96 -8.96 1.67
CA THR A 177 -17.31 -8.73 2.16
C THR A 177 -17.20 -7.70 3.28
N PRO A 178 -17.85 -6.53 3.15
CA PRO A 178 -17.99 -5.61 4.28
C PRO A 178 -18.57 -6.41 5.43
N ALA A 179 -17.88 -6.44 6.57
CA ALA A 179 -18.36 -7.11 7.76
C ALA A 179 -19.78 -6.62 8.02
N LYS A 180 -20.75 -7.55 7.94
CA LYS A 180 -22.14 -7.28 8.30
C LYS A 180 -22.12 -6.57 9.67
N PRO A 181 -22.76 -5.41 9.83
CA PRO A 181 -22.81 -4.72 11.12
C PRO A 181 -23.25 -5.73 12.17
N ALA A 182 -22.38 -5.98 13.16
CA ALA A 182 -22.72 -6.84 14.27
C ALA A 182 -23.93 -6.22 14.96
N THR A 183 -25.08 -6.88 14.89
CA THR A 183 -26.23 -6.55 15.72
C THR A 183 -25.73 -6.50 17.16
N PRO A 184 -25.91 -5.37 17.89
CA PRO A 184 -25.54 -5.30 19.29
C PRO A 184 -26.14 -6.51 20.02
N PRO A 185 -25.36 -7.25 20.82
CA PRO A 185 -25.91 -8.35 21.59
C PRO A 185 -27.06 -7.82 22.44
N ALA A 186 -28.22 -8.48 22.36
CA ALA A 186 -29.36 -8.17 23.20
C ALA A 186 -28.91 -8.16 24.66
N PRO A 187 -29.35 -7.18 25.48
CA PRO A 187 -29.04 -7.16 26.90
C PRO A 187 -29.45 -8.50 27.52
N ALA A 188 -28.50 -9.13 28.22
CA ALA A 188 -28.73 -10.39 28.90
C ALA A 188 -29.97 -10.24 29.81
N PRO A 189 -30.87 -11.22 29.85
CA PRO A 189 -31.95 -11.22 30.82
C PRO A 189 -31.32 -11.20 32.22
N ASN A 190 -31.67 -10.18 33.01
CA ASN A 190 -31.32 -10.09 34.42
C ASN A 190 -31.86 -11.34 35.12
N GLY A 191 -30.96 -12.30 35.34
CA GLY A 191 -31.22 -13.49 36.13
C GLY A 191 -31.40 -13.09 37.58
N ALA A 192 -32.63 -13.28 38.05
CA ALA A 192 -33.04 -13.11 39.42
C ALA A 192 -32.22 -13.98 40.39
N ASP A 193 -31.96 -13.40 41.56
CA ASP A 193 -31.86 -14.04 42.88
C ASP A 193 -31.50 -15.53 42.93
N ASN A 194 -30.20 -15.81 42.98
CA ASN A 194 -29.71 -16.99 43.69
C ASN A 194 -29.35 -16.58 45.12
N LEU A 195 -30.33 -16.73 46.00
CA LEU A 195 -30.20 -16.69 47.45
C LEU A 195 -29.24 -17.82 47.89
N ILE A 196 -27.99 -17.47 48.22
CA ILE A 196 -27.03 -18.41 48.83
C ILE A 196 -27.44 -18.60 50.29
N VAL A 197 -28.06 -19.75 50.59
CA VAL A 197 -28.29 -20.23 51.96
C VAL A 197 -26.99 -20.80 52.49
N ILE A 198 -26.37 -20.12 53.45
CA ILE A 198 -25.23 -20.62 54.23
C ILE A 198 -25.78 -21.44 55.40
N PRO A 199 -25.56 -22.76 55.49
CA PRO A 199 -25.93 -23.54 56.66
C PRO A 199 -24.99 -23.20 57.83
N GLY A 200 -25.61 -23.03 59.01
CA GLY A 200 -25.01 -22.47 60.22
C GLY A 200 -23.90 -23.31 60.84
N ASN A 201 -22.89 -22.60 61.33
CA ASN A 201 -21.89 -23.12 62.26
C ASN A 201 -22.48 -23.11 63.67
N GLY A 202 -22.42 -24.27 64.32
CA GLY A 202 -23.01 -24.56 65.62
C GLY A 202 -22.49 -23.72 66.78
N GLU A 203 -23.34 -23.67 67.81
CA GLU A 203 -23.08 -23.07 69.13
C GLU A 203 -21.88 -23.69 69.86
N PRO A 204 -21.24 -22.90 70.75
CA PRO A 204 -20.23 -23.41 71.67
C PRO A 204 -20.87 -24.15 72.84
N LYS A 205 -20.27 -25.26 73.26
CA LYS A 205 -20.59 -25.94 74.52
C LYS A 205 -19.57 -25.56 75.62
N PRO A 206 -19.99 -25.65 76.89
CA PRO A 206 -19.51 -24.83 78.02
C PRO A 206 -18.10 -25.13 78.51
#